data_AF-A0A7W6AJ51-F1
#
_entry.id   AF-A0A7W6AJ51-F1
#
_cell.length_a   1.000
_cell.length_b   1.000
_cell.length_c   1.000
_cell.angle_alpha   90.00
_cell.angle_beta   90.00
_cell.angle_gamma   90.00
#
_symmetry.space_group_name_H-M   'P 1'
#
loop_
_entity.id
_entity.type
_entity.pdbx_description
1 polymer ?
#
loop_
_entity_poly.entity_id
_entity_poly.type
_entity_poly.pdbx_seq_one_letter_code
_entity_poly.pdbx_strand_id
1 'polypeptide(L)' 'MVMSLRAWISGLQNERAAVEAEARRLIARHGAKAPIVAKALAGAPGRRHTGFGAKVQKRVDRLAKAGRS' A
#
# COMPACT_ATOMS: atom_id res chain seq x y z
N MET A 1 21.25 -17.35 -9.82
CA MET A 1 20.20 -18.23 -9.27
C MET A 1 18.87 -17.78 -9.85
N VAL A 2 18.26 -18.56 -10.75
CA VAL A 2 16.97 -18.20 -11.38
C VAL A 2 15.83 -18.63 -10.46
N MET A 3 15.03 -17.70 -9.97
CA MET A 3 13.80 -18.05 -9.24
C MET A 3 12.79 -18.69 -10.19
N SER A 4 12.05 -19.69 -9.70
CA SER A 4 10.96 -20.28 -10.48
C SER A 4 9.83 -19.26 -10.68
N LEU A 5 9.16 -19.32 -11.83
CA LEU A 5 8.01 -18.45 -12.15
C LEU A 5 6.94 -18.50 -11.05
N ARG A 6 6.71 -19.69 -10.48
CA ARG A 6 5.76 -19.90 -9.38
C ARG A 6 6.17 -19.15 -8.10
N ALA A 7 7.46 -19.17 -7.76
CA ALA A 7 7.97 -18.43 -6.60
C ALA A 7 7.85 -16.92 -6.80
N TRP A 8 8.13 -16.42 -8.01
CA TRP A 8 7.95 -15.01 -8.35
C TRP A 8 6.48 -14.56 -8.26
N ILE A 9 5.55 -15.32 -8.84
CA ILE A 9 4.11 -15.03 -8.77
C ILE A 9 3.63 -15.03 -7.31
N SER A 10 4.06 -16.02 -6.51
CA SER A 10 3.68 -16.10 -5.10
C SER A 10 4.21 -14.90 -4.30
N GLY A 11 5.45 -14.46 -4.58
CA GLY A 11 6.02 -13.25 -3.99
C GLY A 11 5.19 -11.99 -4.29
N LEU A 12 4.74 -11.83 -5.54
CA LEU A 12 3.88 -10.70 -5.95
C LEU A 12 2.51 -10.73 -5.26
N GLN A 13 1.91 -11.91 -5.10
CA GLN A 13 0.64 -12.07 -4.41
C GLN A 13 0.76 -11.71 -2.93
N ASN A 14 1.84 -12.15 -2.28
CA ASN A 14 2.14 -11.81 -0.88
C ASN A 14 2.34 -10.30 -0.70
N GLU A 15 3.06 -9.64 -1.61
CA GLU A 15 3.22 -8.19 -1.56
C GLU A 15 1.88 -7.47 -1.72
N ARG A 16 1.02 -7.90 -2.66
CA ARG A 16 -0.33 -7.35 -2.82
C ARG A 16 -1.17 -7.52 -1.57
N ALA A 17 -1.15 -8.69 -0.94
CA ALA A 17 -1.88 -8.95 0.30
C ALA A 17 -1.39 -8.06 1.44
N ALA A 18 -0.08 -7.86 1.58
CA ALA A 18 0.51 -6.98 2.57
C ALA A 18 0.09 -5.51 2.37
N VAL A 19 0.12 -5.02 1.12
CA VAL A 19 -0.34 -3.67 0.77
C VAL A 19 -1.83 -3.48 1.10
N GLU A 20 -2.67 -4.47 0.78
CA GLU A 20 -4.10 -4.45 1.07
C GLU A 20 -4.37 -4.40 2.58
N ALA A 21 -3.69 -5.26 3.34
CA ALA A 21 -3.84 -5.34 4.79
C ALA A 21 -3.44 -4.03 5.46
N GLU A 22 -2.31 -3.44 5.06
CA GLU A 22 -1.83 -2.18 5.63
C GLU A 22 -2.75 -1.01 5.28
N ALA A 23 -3.23 -0.94 4.04
CA ALA A 23 -4.18 0.09 3.63
C ALA A 23 -5.48 0.02 4.45
N ARG A 24 -6.04 -1.19 4.66
CA ARG A 24 -7.23 -1.39 5.50
C ARG A 24 -6.97 -1.05 6.96
N ARG A 25 -5.81 -1.42 7.51
CA ARG A 25 -5.41 -1.05 8.88
C ARG A 25 -5.34 0.46 9.06
N LEU A 26 -4.73 1.19 8.12
CA LEU A 26 -4.66 2.64 8.14
C LEU A 26 -6.06 3.27 8.12
N ILE A 27 -6.95 2.76 7.27
CA ILE A 27 -8.35 3.23 7.19
C ILE A 27 -9.10 2.94 8.49
N ALA A 28 -8.98 1.72 9.05
CA ALA A 28 -9.64 1.36 10.30
C ALA A 28 -9.15 2.21 11.48
N ARG A 29 -7.84 2.52 11.53
CA ARG A 29 -7.22 3.23 12.66
C ARG A 29 -7.36 4.75 12.56
N HIS A 30 -7.29 5.31 11.36
CA HIS A 30 -7.23 6.76 11.15
C HIS A 30 -8.46 7.33 10.43
N GLY A 31 -9.39 6.48 9.96
CA GLY A 31 -10.61 6.89 9.29
C GLY A 31 -10.34 7.85 8.12
N ALA A 32 -11.00 9.00 8.14
CA ALA A 32 -10.82 10.05 7.13
C ALA A 32 -9.37 10.59 7.02
N LYS A 33 -8.54 10.42 8.04
CA LYS A 33 -7.12 10.85 8.04
C LYS A 33 -6.17 9.80 7.45
N ALA A 34 -6.66 8.60 7.11
CA ALA A 34 -5.83 7.53 6.57
C ALA A 34 -5.00 7.91 5.33
N PRO A 35 -5.50 8.69 4.35
CA PRO A 35 -4.70 9.15 3.21
C PRO A 35 -3.47 9.98 3.61
N ILE A 36 -3.60 10.82 4.63
CA ILE A 36 -2.52 11.68 5.13
C ILE A 36 -1.43 10.83 5.78
N VAL A 37 -1.83 9.86 6.61
CA VAL A 37 -0.91 8.93 7.28
C VAL A 37 -0.21 8.03 6.25
N ALA A 38 -0.93 7.54 5.24
CA ALA A 38 -0.35 6.72 4.18
C ALA A 38 0.66 7.51 3.33
N LYS A 39 0.41 8.80 3.10
CA LYS A 39 1.37 9.71 2.44
C LYS A 39 2.63 9.92 3.26
N ALA A 40 2.52 10.02 4.58
CA ALA A 40 3.70 10.06 5.47
C ALA A 40 4.49 8.74 5.43
N LEU A 41 3.80 7.59 5.39
CA LEU A 41 4.40 6.26 5.23
C LEU A 41 5.14 6.09 3.88
N ALA A 42 4.60 6.68 2.82
CA ALA A 42 5.22 6.66 1.49
C ALA A 42 6.54 7.46 1.41
N GLY A 43 6.83 8.30 2.41
CA GLY A 43 8.00 9.17 2.45
C GLY A 43 7.76 10.53 1.79
N ALA A 44 8.53 11.53 2.23
CA ALA A 44 8.47 12.88 1.69
C ALA A 44 8.90 12.93 0.20
N PRO A 45 8.35 13.86 -0.60
CA PRO A 45 8.79 14.07 -1.97
C PRO A 45 10.30 14.33 -1.98
N GLY A 46 11.06 13.56 -2.78
CA GLY A 46 12.50 13.73 -2.94
C GLY A 46 13.40 12.79 -2.13
N ARG A 47 12.85 11.89 -1.29
CA ARG A 47 13.61 10.74 -0.75
C ARG A 47 13.18 9.45 -1.43
N ARG A 48 14.07 8.44 -1.47
CA ARG A 48 13.79 7.11 -2.03
C ARG A 48 12.54 6.54 -1.37
N HIS A 49 11.40 6.67 -2.04
CA HIS A 49 10.15 6.07 -1.62
C HIS A 49 10.38 4.56 -1.48
N THR A 50 10.02 3.97 -0.33
CA THR A 50 9.92 2.51 -0.29
C THR A 50 8.79 2.14 -1.26
N GLY A 51 9.07 1.29 -2.25
CA GLY A 51 8.07 0.88 -3.24
C GLY A 51 6.78 0.37 -2.58
N PHE A 52 6.90 -0.18 -1.36
CA PHE A 52 5.80 -0.58 -0.50
C PHE A 52 4.94 0.60 -0.01
N GLY A 53 5.53 1.65 0.58
CA GLY A 53 4.78 2.79 1.11
C GLY A 53 3.99 3.53 0.03
N ALA A 54 4.57 3.69 -1.17
CA ALA A 54 3.88 4.27 -2.31
C ALA A 54 2.69 3.41 -2.79
N LYS A 55 2.83 2.08 -2.78
CA LYS A 55 1.73 1.14 -3.10
C LYS A 55 0.61 1.22 -2.07
N VAL A 56 0.94 1.30 -0.77
CA VAL A 56 -0.03 1.47 0.33
C VAL A 56 -0.78 2.78 0.20
N GLN A 57 -0.11 3.90 -0.02
CA GLN A 57 -0.74 5.20 -0.24
C GLN A 57 -1.76 5.15 -1.39
N LYS A 58 -1.35 4.67 -2.55
CA LYS A 58 -2.22 4.55 -3.72
C LYS A 58 -3.45 3.68 -3.44
N ARG A 59 -3.29 2.64 -2.61
CA ARG A 59 -4.41 1.76 -2.24
C ARG A 59 -5.37 2.43 -1.26
N VAL A 60 -4.86 3.11 -0.24
CA VAL A 60 -5.68 3.91 0.69
C VAL A 60 -6.48 4.97 -0.05
N ASP A 61 -5.85 5.71 -0.98
CA ASP A 61 -6.52 6.72 -1.79
C ASP A 61 -7.66 6.13 -2.64
N ARG A 62 -7.47 4.93 -3.19
CA ARG A 62 -8.51 4.24 -3.97
C ARG A 62 -9.69 3.82 -3.10
N LEU A 63 -9.42 3.25 -1.92
CA LEU A 63 -10.46 2.82 -0.99
C LEU A 63 -11.24 4.02 -0.42
N ALA A 64 -10.55 5.12 -0.11
CA ALA A 64 -11.17 6.37 0.34
C ALA A 64 -12.01 7.07 -0.76
N LYS A 65 -11.71 6.85 -2.04
CA LYS A 65 -12.56 7.29 -3.16
C LYS A 65 -13.76 6.37 -3.37
N ALA A 66 -13.59 5.06 -3.27
CA ALA A 66 -14.66 4.09 -3.47
C ALA A 66 -15.77 4.17 -2.40
N GLY A 67 -15.46 4.60 -1.17
CA GLY A 67 -16.46 4.84 -0.13
C GLY A 67 -17.21 6.18 -0.23
N ARG A 68 -16.96 7.00 -1.27
CA ARG A 68 -17.62 8.29 -1.51
C ARG A 68 -18.57 8.29 -2.72
N SER A 69 -18.90 7.11 -3.26
CA SER A 69 -19.83 6.92 -4.38
C SER A 69 -21.17 6.38 -3.89
#